data_AF-A0A8I2ZLH4-F1
#
_entry.id   AF-A0A8I2ZLH4-F1
#
_cell.length_a   1.000
_cell.length_b   1.000
_cell.length_c   1.000
_cell.angle_alpha   90.00
_cell.angle_beta   90.00
_cell.angle_gamma   90.00
#
_symmetry.space_group_name_H-M   'P 1'
#
loop_
_entity.id
_entity.type
_entity.pdbx_description
1 polymer ?
#
loop_
_entity_poly.entity_id
_entity_poly.type
_entity_poly.pdbx_seq_one_letter_code
_entity_poly.pdbx_strand_id
1 'polypeptide(L)'
;MLANAIGRAEFDELLASYESVLESISAAKGQKTLKELDEFRYVEAPRLFSQHGTPERPMNHDDVKVLVDWKLQHGKFRPTLMKLVTSNDSSAVSQTIQDGISTFEKTSDVAKALATLAKLKGIGPATASLLLAVHRPDDVPFFSDEAYYWLCNGGKRESLKYNMKEYDELILEARALMKRLEVSAMDVEKVSYVVMRRGDAGVKPLTANTRDSKASKEEAGNSAIETRC
;
A
#
# COMPACT_ATOMS: atom_id res chain seq x y z
N MET A 1 7.55 0.99 13.63
CA MET A 1 6.24 1.58 13.98
C MET A 1 5.18 0.58 13.57
N LEU A 2 4.34 0.14 14.50
CA LEU A 2 3.31 -0.89 14.23
C LEU A 2 2.02 -0.23 13.77
N ALA A 3 1.33 -0.83 12.79
CA ALA A 3 0.11 -0.27 12.22
C ALA A 3 -1.05 -0.15 13.22
N ASN A 4 -1.12 -1.02 14.22
CA ASN A 4 -2.15 -0.96 15.26
C ASN A 4 -1.91 0.15 16.31
N ALA A 5 -0.69 0.70 16.39
CA ALA A 5 -0.29 1.69 17.39
C ALA A 5 -0.22 3.12 16.83
N ILE A 6 -0.21 3.30 15.51
CA ILE A 6 -0.07 4.61 14.87
C ILE A 6 -1.31 5.48 15.12
N GLY A 7 -1.08 6.75 15.48
CA GLY A 7 -2.13 7.77 15.62
C GLY A 7 -2.40 8.52 14.31
N ARG A 8 -3.50 9.29 14.25
CA ARG A 8 -3.88 10.05 13.04
C ARG A 8 -2.83 11.07 12.62
N ALA A 9 -2.31 11.86 13.56
CA ALA A 9 -1.30 12.88 13.25
C ALA A 9 -0.01 12.26 12.65
N GLU A 10 0.49 11.17 13.25
CA GLU A 10 1.67 10.46 12.73
C GLU A 10 1.40 9.84 11.35
N PHE A 11 0.18 9.36 11.12
CA PHE A 11 -0.24 8.84 9.82
C PHE A 11 -0.23 9.94 8.74
N ASP A 12 -0.80 11.11 9.04
CA ASP A 12 -0.83 12.24 8.12
C ASP A 12 0.58 12.77 7.82
N GLU A 13 1.48 12.81 8.80
CA GLU A 13 2.90 13.15 8.59
C GLU A 13 3.60 12.17 7.64
N LEU A 14 3.38 10.86 7.82
CA LEU A 14 3.93 9.85 6.94
C LEU A 14 3.36 9.97 5.52
N LEU A 15 2.05 10.19 5.39
CA LEU A 15 1.39 10.39 4.11
C LEU A 15 1.97 11.60 3.36
N ALA A 16 2.18 12.72 4.05
CA ALA A 16 2.78 13.93 3.49
C ALA A 16 4.24 13.72 3.02
N SER A 17 4.96 12.76 3.59
CA SER A 17 6.35 12.44 3.21
C SER A 17 6.46 11.52 1.99
N TYR A 18 5.34 11.01 1.47
CA TYR A 18 5.32 10.00 0.40
C TYR A 18 6.12 10.41 -0.83
N GLU A 19 5.89 11.61 -1.38
CA GLU A 19 6.58 12.09 -2.57
C GLU A 19 8.09 12.17 -2.37
N SER A 20 8.54 12.67 -1.22
CA SER A 20 9.98 12.78 -0.89
C SER A 20 10.65 11.41 -0.79
N VAL A 21 9.96 10.41 -0.21
CA VAL A 21 10.46 9.04 -0.13
C VAL A 21 10.52 8.40 -1.52
N LEU A 22 9.49 8.60 -2.36
CA LEU A 22 9.44 8.09 -3.73
C LEU A 22 10.61 8.64 -4.56
N GLU A 23 10.85 9.96 -4.49
CA GLU A 23 11.95 10.62 -5.21
C GLU A 23 13.31 10.11 -4.75
N SER A 24 13.50 9.91 -3.43
CA SER A 24 14.76 9.41 -2.86
C SER A 24 15.11 7.98 -3.29
N ILE A 25 14.11 7.15 -3.58
CA ILE A 25 14.29 5.74 -3.98
C ILE A 25 14.41 5.61 -5.50
N SER A 26 13.98 6.62 -6.25
CA SER A 26 13.95 6.58 -7.71
C SER A 26 15.35 6.61 -8.32
N ALA A 27 15.95 5.43 -8.53
CA ALA A 27 16.99 5.25 -9.53
C ALA A 27 16.32 4.99 -10.88
N ALA A 28 16.32 5.97 -11.78
CA ALA A 28 15.62 5.89 -13.06
C ALA A 28 15.92 4.57 -13.81
N LYS A 29 14.90 3.73 -13.98
CA LYS A 29 14.94 2.52 -14.83
C LYS A 29 13.62 2.41 -15.58
N GLY A 30 13.66 2.39 -16.91
CA GLY A 30 12.46 2.26 -17.76
C GLY A 30 12.28 3.43 -18.74
N GLN A 31 11.23 3.35 -19.58
CA GLN A 31 10.87 4.42 -20.52
C GLN A 31 10.14 5.59 -19.83
N LYS A 32 9.31 5.28 -18.82
CA LYS A 32 8.68 6.26 -17.93
C LYS A 32 9.43 6.30 -16.61
N THR A 33 9.52 7.48 -16.01
CA THR A 33 10.04 7.66 -14.66
C THR A 33 9.08 7.06 -13.63
N LEU A 34 9.60 6.70 -12.46
CA LEU A 34 8.78 6.19 -11.36
C LEU A 34 7.67 7.18 -10.99
N LYS A 35 7.98 8.48 -11.03
CA LYS A 35 7.05 9.58 -10.74
C LYS A 35 5.88 9.63 -11.72
N GLU A 36 6.13 9.49 -13.02
CA GLU A 36 5.06 9.48 -14.04
C GLU A 36 4.15 8.25 -13.90
N LEU A 37 4.72 7.10 -13.56
CA LEU A 37 3.93 5.89 -13.30
C LEU A 37 3.07 6.07 -12.04
N ASP A 38 3.60 6.75 -11.02
CA ASP A 38 2.91 7.00 -9.76
C ASP A 38 1.76 8.00 -9.90
N GLU A 39 1.99 9.09 -10.64
CA GLU A 39 0.98 10.05 -11.04
C GLU A 39 -0.17 9.35 -11.78
N PHE A 40 0.16 8.45 -12.72
CA PHE A 40 -0.86 7.65 -13.39
C PHE A 40 -1.64 6.78 -12.41
N ARG A 41 -0.98 6.05 -11.51
CA ARG A 41 -1.63 5.11 -10.59
C ARG A 41 -2.56 5.80 -9.58
N TYR A 42 -2.13 6.93 -9.00
CA TYR A 42 -2.83 7.54 -7.88
C TYR A 42 -3.66 8.78 -8.23
N VAL A 43 -3.43 9.39 -9.39
CA VAL A 43 -4.16 10.61 -9.82
C VAL A 43 -4.96 10.35 -11.08
N GLU A 44 -4.29 10.03 -12.19
CA GLU A 44 -4.97 9.94 -13.49
C GLU A 44 -5.92 8.75 -13.57
N ALA A 45 -5.47 7.56 -13.17
CA ALA A 45 -6.27 6.34 -13.30
C ALA A 45 -7.53 6.36 -12.41
N PRO A 46 -7.49 6.79 -11.13
CA PRO A 46 -8.71 7.00 -10.35
C PRO A 46 -9.65 8.02 -10.98
N ARG A 47 -9.13 9.15 -11.49
CA ARG A 47 -9.95 10.15 -12.21
C ARG A 47 -10.68 9.54 -13.41
N LEU A 48 -9.98 8.70 -14.18
CA LEU A 48 -10.52 8.09 -15.39
C LEU A 48 -11.51 6.94 -15.11
N PHE A 49 -11.27 6.13 -14.06
CA PHE A 49 -11.88 4.80 -13.92
C PHE A 49 -12.68 4.58 -12.62
N SER A 50 -12.54 5.44 -11.61
CA SER A 50 -13.17 5.24 -10.30
C SER A 50 -14.69 5.12 -10.38
N GLN A 51 -15.26 4.23 -9.56
CA GLN A 51 -16.69 3.98 -9.45
C GLN A 51 -17.37 4.85 -8.36
N HIS A 52 -16.61 5.67 -7.61
CA HIS A 52 -17.21 6.66 -6.70
C HIS A 52 -17.88 7.82 -7.46
N GLY A 53 -17.51 8.00 -8.74
CA GLY A 53 -18.13 8.95 -9.66
C GLY A 53 -18.57 8.27 -10.95
N THR A 54 -18.76 9.06 -12.01
CA THR A 54 -18.96 8.52 -13.36
C THR A 54 -17.59 8.32 -14.02
N PRO A 55 -17.20 7.08 -14.37
CA PRO A 55 -15.96 6.85 -15.10
C PRO A 55 -15.98 7.58 -16.44
N GLU A 56 -14.87 8.23 -16.81
CA GLU A 56 -14.76 8.94 -18.09
C GLU A 56 -14.72 7.98 -19.27
N ARG A 57 -14.10 6.81 -19.07
CA ARG A 57 -14.03 5.72 -20.05
C ARG A 57 -13.71 4.39 -19.34
N PRO A 58 -13.98 3.24 -19.96
CA PRO A 58 -13.49 1.97 -19.45
C PRO A 58 -11.95 1.90 -19.48
N MET A 59 -11.39 1.14 -18.54
CA MET A 59 -9.98 0.78 -18.53
C MET A 59 -9.69 -0.20 -19.68
N ASN A 60 -8.66 0.09 -20.46
CA ASN A 60 -8.24 -0.72 -21.61
C ASN A 60 -6.93 -1.46 -21.32
N HIS A 61 -6.48 -2.25 -22.30
CA HIS A 61 -5.27 -3.07 -22.15
C HIS A 61 -3.99 -2.25 -21.96
N ASP A 62 -3.86 -1.07 -22.56
CA ASP A 62 -2.67 -0.24 -22.39
C ASP A 62 -2.61 0.38 -20.99
N ASP A 63 -3.75 0.77 -20.41
CA ASP A 63 -3.82 1.21 -19.01
C ASP A 63 -3.32 0.11 -18.05
N VAL A 64 -3.72 -1.14 -18.30
CA VAL A 64 -3.27 -2.30 -17.51
C VAL A 64 -1.76 -2.47 -17.60
N LYS A 65 -1.17 -2.31 -18.78
CA LYS A 65 0.30 -2.41 -18.95
C LYS A 65 1.01 -1.33 -18.15
N VAL A 66 0.50 -0.09 -18.14
CA VAL A 66 1.08 1.00 -17.34
C VAL A 66 1.00 0.67 -15.84
N LEU A 67 -0.14 0.18 -15.35
CA LEU A 67 -0.28 -0.22 -13.94
C LEU A 67 0.64 -1.39 -13.56
N VAL A 68 0.82 -2.35 -14.47
CA VAL A 68 1.74 -3.47 -14.23
C VAL A 68 3.20 -3.01 -14.26
N ASP A 69 3.56 -2.04 -15.11
CA ASP A 69 4.89 -1.42 -15.10
C ASP A 69 5.15 -0.69 -13.78
N TRP A 70 4.20 0.15 -13.33
CA TRP A 70 4.24 0.79 -12.01
C TRP A 70 4.48 -0.23 -10.89
N LYS A 71 3.72 -1.34 -10.90
CA LYS A 71 3.85 -2.42 -9.91
C LYS A 71 5.24 -3.08 -9.93
N LEU A 72 5.80 -3.31 -11.12
CA LEU A 72 7.10 -3.95 -11.28
C LEU A 72 8.25 -3.07 -10.80
N GLN A 73 8.08 -1.75 -10.80
CA GLN A 73 9.04 -0.80 -10.24
C GLN A 73 8.93 -0.67 -8.72
N HIS A 74 7.74 -0.84 -8.15
CA HIS A 74 7.51 -0.76 -6.70
C HIS A 74 7.79 -2.06 -5.96
N GLY A 75 7.52 -3.20 -6.59
CA GLY A 75 7.58 -4.52 -5.93
C GLY A 75 8.75 -5.40 -6.39
N LYS A 76 8.62 -6.70 -6.09
CA LYS A 76 9.55 -7.71 -6.58
C LYS A 76 9.53 -7.78 -8.11
N PHE A 77 10.68 -7.53 -8.73
CA PHE A 77 10.83 -7.62 -10.19
C PHE A 77 10.51 -9.03 -10.70
N ARG A 78 9.60 -9.11 -11.69
CA ARG A 78 9.15 -10.36 -12.32
C ARG A 78 9.18 -10.20 -13.84
N PRO A 79 10.29 -10.54 -14.50
CA PRO A 79 10.53 -10.19 -15.92
C PRO A 79 9.51 -10.79 -16.89
N THR A 80 8.86 -11.90 -16.52
CA THR A 80 7.87 -12.57 -17.37
C THR A 80 6.47 -11.98 -17.26
N LEU A 81 6.18 -11.17 -16.23
CA LEU A 81 4.84 -10.68 -15.93
C LEU A 81 4.31 -9.81 -17.07
N MET A 82 5.11 -8.84 -17.52
CA MET A 82 4.71 -7.91 -18.58
C MET A 82 4.46 -8.63 -19.91
N LYS A 83 5.27 -9.65 -20.23
CA LYS A 83 5.08 -10.48 -21.42
C LYS A 83 3.76 -11.23 -21.39
N LEU A 84 3.39 -11.80 -20.23
CA LEU A 84 2.12 -12.51 -20.07
C LEU A 84 0.93 -11.57 -20.22
N VAL A 85 0.96 -10.42 -19.55
CA VAL A 85 -0.10 -9.40 -19.62
C VAL A 85 -0.30 -8.95 -21.07
N THR A 86 0.80 -8.58 -21.75
CA THR A 86 0.78 -8.12 -23.15
C THR A 86 0.24 -9.17 -24.12
N SER A 87 0.37 -10.46 -23.79
CA SER A 87 -0.09 -11.56 -24.65
C SER A 87 -1.61 -11.83 -24.60
N ASN A 88 -2.36 -11.12 -23.76
CA ASN A 88 -3.82 -11.21 -23.75
C ASN A 88 -4.43 -10.45 -24.93
N ASP A 89 -5.59 -10.90 -25.40
CA ASP A 89 -6.38 -10.16 -26.37
C ASP A 89 -6.97 -8.89 -25.75
N SER A 90 -6.87 -7.75 -26.45
CA SER A 90 -7.28 -6.46 -25.89
C SER A 90 -8.79 -6.35 -25.62
N SER A 91 -9.62 -7.02 -26.43
CA SER A 91 -11.08 -7.04 -26.21
C SER A 91 -11.42 -7.90 -24.99
N ALA A 92 -10.77 -9.06 -24.84
CA ALA A 92 -10.91 -9.93 -23.68
C ALA A 92 -10.45 -9.25 -22.39
N VAL A 93 -9.37 -8.47 -22.42
CA VAL A 93 -8.89 -7.68 -21.27
C VAL A 93 -9.96 -6.68 -20.84
N SER A 94 -10.44 -5.86 -21.77
CA SER A 94 -11.43 -4.81 -21.47
C SER A 94 -12.73 -5.42 -20.91
N GLN A 95 -13.23 -6.49 -21.51
CA GLN A 95 -14.43 -7.19 -21.03
C GLN A 95 -14.21 -7.81 -19.65
N THR A 96 -13.09 -8.50 -19.43
CA THR A 96 -12.82 -9.17 -18.15
C THR A 96 -12.68 -8.17 -17.01
N ILE A 97 -12.10 -6.99 -17.26
CA ILE A 97 -12.03 -5.91 -16.28
C ILE A 97 -13.44 -5.43 -15.97
N GLN A 98 -14.23 -5.08 -16.99
CA GLN A 98 -15.60 -4.62 -16.79
C GLN A 98 -16.44 -5.63 -15.99
N ASP A 99 -16.32 -6.93 -16.29
CA ASP A 99 -17.02 -7.99 -15.57
C ASP A 99 -16.56 -8.09 -14.11
N GLY A 100 -15.25 -8.00 -13.86
CA GLY A 100 -14.68 -8.05 -12.51
C GLY A 100 -15.14 -6.87 -11.65
N ILE A 101 -15.11 -5.66 -12.21
CA ILE A 101 -15.61 -4.46 -11.53
C ILE A 101 -17.12 -4.57 -11.32
N SER A 102 -17.91 -4.90 -12.35
CA SER A 102 -19.36 -5.09 -12.22
C SER A 102 -19.73 -6.13 -11.15
N THR A 103 -18.94 -7.20 -11.03
CA THR A 103 -19.12 -8.21 -9.99
C THR A 103 -18.93 -7.60 -8.60
N PHE A 104 -17.86 -6.82 -8.40
CA PHE A 104 -17.64 -6.12 -7.13
C PHE A 104 -18.78 -5.14 -6.83
N GLU A 105 -19.18 -4.31 -7.79
CA GLU A 105 -20.26 -3.32 -7.63
C GLU A 105 -21.57 -3.95 -7.17
N LYS A 106 -21.91 -5.14 -7.68
CA LYS A 106 -23.17 -5.82 -7.38
C LYS A 106 -23.15 -6.60 -6.07
N THR A 107 -21.99 -7.07 -5.64
CA THR A 107 -21.89 -8.07 -4.56
C THR A 107 -21.06 -7.61 -3.36
N SER A 108 -20.27 -6.54 -3.53
CA SER A 108 -19.21 -6.11 -2.62
C SER A 108 -18.22 -7.22 -2.24
N ASP A 109 -18.13 -8.27 -3.06
CA ASP A 109 -17.32 -9.46 -2.83
C ASP A 109 -16.00 -9.34 -3.59
N VAL A 110 -14.96 -8.93 -2.85
CA VAL A 110 -13.60 -8.74 -3.40
C VAL A 110 -13.07 -10.04 -3.98
N ALA A 111 -13.29 -11.18 -3.32
CA ALA A 111 -12.77 -12.46 -3.76
C ALA A 111 -13.35 -12.87 -5.12
N LYS A 112 -14.65 -12.68 -5.34
CA LYS A 112 -15.29 -12.94 -6.64
C LYS A 112 -14.80 -12.00 -7.75
N ALA A 113 -14.63 -10.72 -7.43
CA ALA A 113 -14.10 -9.76 -8.39
C ALA A 113 -12.68 -10.13 -8.82
N LEU A 114 -11.81 -10.44 -7.86
CA LEU A 114 -10.43 -10.88 -8.13
C LEU A 114 -10.37 -12.20 -8.90
N ALA A 115 -11.23 -13.17 -8.57
CA ALA A 115 -11.31 -14.42 -9.31
C ALA A 115 -11.68 -14.20 -10.79
N THR A 116 -12.50 -13.19 -11.08
CA THR A 116 -12.84 -12.81 -12.45
C THR A 116 -11.65 -12.16 -13.15
N LEU A 117 -10.99 -11.19 -12.51
CA LEU A 117 -9.81 -10.50 -13.06
C LEU A 117 -8.63 -11.46 -13.29
N ALA A 118 -8.45 -12.45 -12.41
CA ALA A 118 -7.38 -13.44 -12.47
C ALA A 118 -7.52 -14.47 -13.62
N LYS A 119 -8.58 -14.38 -14.44
CA LYS A 119 -8.69 -15.16 -15.68
C LYS A 119 -7.69 -14.71 -16.75
N LEU A 120 -7.20 -13.46 -16.67
CA LEU A 120 -6.22 -12.91 -17.60
C LEU A 120 -4.80 -13.44 -17.30
N LYS A 121 -4.04 -13.73 -18.35
CA LYS A 121 -2.65 -14.21 -18.21
C LYS A 121 -1.79 -13.14 -17.54
N GLY A 122 -1.00 -13.54 -16.54
CA GLY A 122 -0.17 -12.61 -15.79
C GLY A 122 -0.92 -11.79 -14.75
N ILE A 123 -2.21 -12.04 -14.52
CA ILE A 123 -2.99 -11.39 -13.46
C ILE A 123 -3.27 -12.43 -12.36
N GLY A 124 -2.57 -12.30 -11.24
CA GLY A 124 -2.86 -13.03 -10.00
C GLY A 124 -3.48 -12.10 -8.94
N PRO A 125 -3.74 -12.58 -7.71
CA PRO A 125 -4.40 -11.80 -6.66
C PRO A 125 -3.80 -10.41 -6.43
N ALA A 126 -2.46 -10.30 -6.45
CA ALA A 126 -1.79 -9.00 -6.34
C ALA A 126 -2.08 -8.05 -7.50
N THR A 127 -2.02 -8.52 -8.76
CA THR A 127 -2.33 -7.63 -9.89
C THR A 127 -3.82 -7.35 -9.99
N ALA A 128 -4.68 -8.32 -9.67
CA ALA A 128 -6.12 -8.15 -9.68
C ALA A 128 -6.58 -7.14 -8.63
N SER A 129 -6.03 -7.18 -7.41
CA SER A 129 -6.29 -6.16 -6.39
C SER A 129 -5.81 -4.77 -6.81
N LEU A 130 -4.70 -4.65 -7.53
CA LEU A 130 -4.25 -3.36 -8.10
C LEU A 130 -5.30 -2.76 -9.04
N LEU A 131 -5.82 -3.57 -9.97
CA LEU A 131 -6.85 -3.12 -10.90
C LEU A 131 -8.13 -2.70 -10.16
N LEU A 132 -8.55 -3.47 -9.16
CA LEU A 132 -9.74 -3.14 -8.37
C LEU A 132 -9.54 -1.89 -7.51
N ALA A 133 -8.35 -1.70 -6.91
CA ALA A 133 -8.01 -0.54 -6.09
C ALA A 133 -8.00 0.78 -6.89
N VAL A 134 -7.70 0.75 -8.20
CA VAL A 134 -7.85 1.92 -9.07
C VAL A 134 -9.31 2.33 -9.25
N HIS A 135 -10.21 1.35 -9.33
CA HIS A 135 -11.64 1.59 -9.48
C HIS A 135 -12.32 1.95 -8.15
N ARG A 136 -11.72 1.54 -7.03
CA ARG A 136 -12.22 1.72 -5.65
C ARG A 136 -11.12 2.22 -4.71
N PRO A 137 -10.54 3.41 -4.99
CA PRO A 137 -9.39 3.94 -4.25
C PRO A 137 -9.67 4.16 -2.76
N ASP A 138 -10.93 4.39 -2.38
CA ASP A 138 -11.29 4.64 -0.99
C ASP A 138 -11.58 3.35 -0.22
N ASP A 139 -11.99 2.27 -0.91
CA ASP A 139 -12.56 1.08 -0.29
C ASP A 139 -11.68 -0.18 -0.34
N VAL A 140 -10.87 -0.33 -1.39
CA VAL A 140 -10.17 -1.59 -1.70
C VAL A 140 -8.66 -1.36 -1.71
N PRO A 141 -7.92 -1.97 -0.76
CA PRO A 141 -6.47 -1.86 -0.74
C PRO A 141 -5.82 -2.75 -1.79
N PHE A 142 -4.79 -2.24 -2.46
CA PHE A 142 -3.88 -3.01 -3.28
C PHE A 142 -3.03 -3.96 -2.42
N PHE A 143 -2.89 -5.21 -2.86
CA PHE A 143 -2.00 -6.19 -2.23
C PHE A 143 -0.53 -5.94 -2.61
N SER A 144 0.06 -4.92 -2.00
CA SER A 144 1.51 -4.67 -2.06
C SER A 144 2.27 -5.45 -0.99
N ASP A 145 3.56 -5.69 -1.25
CA ASP A 145 4.48 -6.28 -0.29
C ASP A 145 4.55 -5.39 0.98
N GLU A 146 4.67 -4.07 0.80
CA GLU A 146 4.79 -3.09 1.88
C GLU A 146 3.56 -3.06 2.79
N ALA A 147 2.35 -3.06 2.21
CA ALA A 147 1.12 -3.07 2.98
C ALA A 147 1.01 -4.35 3.80
N TYR A 148 1.29 -5.51 3.20
CA TYR A 148 1.25 -6.77 3.93
C TYR A 148 2.29 -6.83 5.05
N TYR A 149 3.54 -6.42 4.77
CA TYR A 149 4.59 -6.44 5.77
C TYR A 149 4.24 -5.56 6.96
N TRP A 150 3.72 -4.35 6.71
CA TRP A 150 3.41 -3.41 7.78
C TRP A 150 2.17 -3.81 8.57
N LEU A 151 1.07 -4.17 7.89
CA LEU A 151 -0.22 -4.43 8.51
C LEU A 151 -0.28 -5.83 9.15
N CYS A 152 0.21 -6.85 8.45
CA CYS A 152 0.02 -8.25 8.85
C CYS A 152 1.25 -8.85 9.54
N ASN A 153 2.47 -8.44 9.16
CA ASN A 153 3.72 -9.02 9.67
C ASN A 153 4.48 -8.12 10.66
N GLY A 154 3.84 -7.08 11.20
CA GLY A 154 4.47 -6.19 12.19
C GLY A 154 5.72 -5.46 11.66
N GLY A 155 5.78 -5.20 10.36
CA GLY A 155 6.90 -4.57 9.66
C GLY A 155 8.01 -5.51 9.21
N LYS A 156 7.85 -6.84 9.32
CA LYS A 156 8.87 -7.81 8.91
C LYS A 156 8.71 -8.21 7.44
N ARG A 157 9.82 -8.17 6.69
CA ARG A 157 9.91 -8.57 5.27
C ARG A 157 10.05 -10.09 5.14
N GLU A 158 8.97 -10.82 5.42
CA GLU A 158 8.90 -12.28 5.30
C GLU A 158 8.42 -12.71 3.91
N SER A 159 8.49 -14.01 3.59
CA SER A 159 8.08 -14.49 2.26
C SER A 159 6.56 -14.45 2.07
N LEU A 160 6.11 -13.95 0.92
CA LEU A 160 4.70 -13.90 0.53
C LEU A 160 4.38 -14.97 -0.52
N LYS A 161 3.20 -15.59 -0.39
CA LYS A 161 2.69 -16.58 -1.35
C LYS A 161 1.82 -15.94 -2.43
N TYR A 162 1.36 -14.71 -2.22
CA TYR A 162 0.50 -13.95 -3.13
C TYR A 162 -0.83 -14.65 -3.43
N ASN A 163 -1.44 -15.24 -2.40
CA ASN A 163 -2.71 -15.97 -2.52
C ASN A 163 -3.89 -15.19 -1.90
N MET A 164 -5.11 -15.69 -2.08
CA MET A 164 -6.31 -15.03 -1.57
C MET A 164 -6.38 -14.99 -0.04
N LYS A 165 -5.86 -16.01 0.67
CA LYS A 165 -5.87 -16.02 2.13
C LYS A 165 -5.06 -14.85 2.70
N GLU A 166 -3.86 -14.64 2.18
CA GLU A 166 -3.02 -13.49 2.56
C GLU A 166 -3.73 -12.17 2.20
N TYR A 167 -4.42 -12.11 1.07
CA TYR A 167 -5.16 -10.90 0.72
C TYR A 167 -6.36 -10.63 1.65
N ASP A 168 -7.07 -11.67 2.09
CA ASP A 168 -8.16 -11.56 3.05
C ASP A 168 -7.65 -11.04 4.40
N GLU A 169 -6.49 -11.54 4.86
CA GLU A 169 -5.80 -11.03 6.06
C GLU A 169 -5.44 -9.53 5.90
N LEU A 170 -4.90 -9.14 4.75
CA LEU A 170 -4.59 -7.74 4.45
C LEU A 170 -5.84 -6.86 4.46
N ILE A 171 -6.93 -7.28 3.82
CA ILE A 171 -8.18 -6.51 3.78
C ILE A 171 -8.72 -6.30 5.20
N LEU A 172 -8.68 -7.33 6.04
CA LEU A 172 -9.16 -7.25 7.41
C LEU A 172 -8.41 -6.16 8.19
N GLU A 173 -7.08 -6.21 8.18
CA GLU A 173 -6.23 -5.26 8.90
C GLU A 173 -6.32 -3.85 8.31
N ALA A 174 -6.32 -3.73 6.98
CA ALA A 174 -6.46 -2.44 6.30
C ALA A 174 -7.81 -1.78 6.63
N ARG A 175 -8.93 -2.51 6.57
CA ARG A 175 -10.26 -1.97 6.91
C ARG A 175 -10.34 -1.55 8.38
N ALA A 176 -9.72 -2.30 9.28
CA ALA A 176 -9.66 -1.93 10.70
C ALA A 176 -8.90 -0.60 10.89
N LEU A 177 -7.76 -0.43 10.21
CA LEU A 177 -6.98 0.82 10.22
C LEU A 177 -7.75 1.99 9.60
N MET A 178 -8.30 1.80 8.40
CA MET A 178 -9.10 2.80 7.68
C MET A 178 -10.25 3.31 8.54
N LYS A 179 -11.00 2.40 9.18
CA LYS A 179 -12.09 2.76 10.08
C LYS A 179 -11.62 3.52 11.32
N ARG A 180 -10.51 3.09 11.92
CA ARG A 180 -9.99 3.70 13.15
C ARG A 180 -9.45 5.11 12.94
N LEU A 181 -8.83 5.35 11.78
CA LEU A 181 -8.19 6.62 11.46
C LEU A 181 -9.01 7.50 10.53
N GLU A 182 -10.10 6.99 9.93
CA GLU A 182 -10.92 7.69 8.94
C GLU A 182 -10.08 8.14 7.73
N VAL A 183 -9.42 7.17 7.09
CA VAL A 183 -8.51 7.35 5.93
C VAL A 183 -8.87 6.38 4.81
N SER A 184 -8.49 6.72 3.57
CA SER A 184 -8.78 5.91 2.39
C SER A 184 -7.88 4.67 2.29
N ALA A 185 -8.28 3.68 1.50
CA ALA A 185 -7.40 2.55 1.17
C ALA A 185 -6.12 3.02 0.46
N MET A 186 -6.24 4.02 -0.44
CA MET A 186 -5.09 4.64 -1.10
C MET A 186 -4.09 5.26 -0.11
N ASP A 187 -4.57 5.96 0.92
CA ASP A 187 -3.68 6.56 1.92
C ASP A 187 -2.93 5.48 2.69
N VAL A 188 -3.61 4.38 3.02
CA VAL A 188 -2.97 3.22 3.67
C VAL A 188 -1.89 2.62 2.78
N GLU A 189 -2.10 2.51 1.46
CA GLU A 189 -1.08 2.04 0.51
C GLU A 189 0.17 2.94 0.55
N LYS A 190 -0.02 4.26 0.46
CA LYS A 190 1.07 5.25 0.48
C LYS A 190 1.84 5.26 1.80
N VAL A 191 1.13 5.25 2.94
CA VAL A 191 1.77 5.20 4.26
C VAL A 191 2.52 3.88 4.47
N SER A 192 1.95 2.75 4.02
CA SER A 192 2.65 1.46 4.07
C SER A 192 3.98 1.51 3.33
N TYR A 193 3.98 2.10 2.12
CA TYR A 193 5.19 2.30 1.33
C TYR A 193 6.23 3.12 2.09
N VAL A 194 5.84 4.29 2.62
CA VAL A 194 6.74 5.16 3.41
C VAL A 194 7.31 4.44 4.61
N VAL A 195 6.47 3.78 5.43
CA VAL A 195 6.92 3.08 6.63
C VAL A 195 7.95 2.01 6.29
N MET A 196 7.72 1.27 5.21
CA MET A 196 8.56 0.15 4.82
C MET A 196 9.81 0.56 4.05
N ARG A 197 9.83 1.75 3.44
CA ARG A 197 10.92 2.18 2.56
C ARG A 197 11.74 3.37 3.08
N ARG A 198 11.28 4.08 4.12
CA ARG A 198 12.02 5.22 4.72
C ARG A 198 13.45 4.87 5.13
N GLY A 199 13.67 3.65 5.64
CA GLY A 199 15.01 3.18 6.02
C GLY A 199 15.92 2.93 4.82
N ASP A 200 15.35 2.47 3.71
CA ASP A 200 16.07 2.29 2.44
C ASP A 200 16.38 3.66 1.78
N ALA A 201 15.53 4.66 2.03
CA ALA A 201 15.69 6.05 1.59
C ALA A 201 16.65 6.90 2.46
N GLY A 202 17.27 6.32 3.51
CA GLY A 202 18.13 7.05 4.44
C GLY A 202 17.40 8.07 5.34
N VAL A 203 16.06 8.03 5.38
CA VAL A 203 15.22 8.89 6.22
C VAL A 203 15.16 8.31 7.63
N LYS A 204 15.50 9.13 8.64
CA LYS A 204 15.51 8.70 10.04
C LYS A 204 14.12 8.19 10.47
N PRO A 205 14.05 7.13 11.30
CA PRO A 205 12.78 6.67 11.86
C PRO A 205 12.08 7.82 12.61
N LEU A 206 10.79 8.04 12.36
CA LEU A 206 9.95 8.78 13.31
C LEU A 206 10.05 8.03 14.65
N THR A 207 10.64 8.69 15.64
CA THR A 207 10.85 8.14 16.98
C THR A 207 9.49 7.82 17.56
N ALA A 208 9.30 6.57 18.00
CA ALA A 208 8.15 6.25 18.83
C ALA A 208 8.24 7.14 20.08
N ASN A 209 7.25 8.00 20.30
CA ASN A 209 7.10 8.71 21.57
C ASN A 209 6.78 7.66 22.64
N THR A 210 7.82 7.12 23.26
CA THR A 210 7.71 6.38 24.52
C THR A 210 7.18 7.37 25.54
N ARG A 211 5.92 7.23 25.93
CA ARG A 211 5.37 7.99 27.05
C ARG A 211 6.22 7.70 28.29
N ASP A 212 6.79 8.77 28.83
CA ASP A 212 7.55 8.81 30.07
C ASP A 212 6.91 7.98 31.18
N SER A 213 7.70 7.07 31.77
CA SER A 213 7.51 6.64 33.15
C SER A 213 8.54 7.37 34.00
N LYS A 214 8.17 8.58 34.43
CA LYS A 214 8.89 9.34 35.46
C LYS A 214 8.89 8.51 36.76
N ALA A 215 10.06 8.04 37.17
CA ALA A 215 10.37 7.71 38.55
C ALA A 215 11.58 8.53 38.96
N SER A 216 11.30 9.69 39.56
CA SER A 216 12.24 10.54 40.26
C SER A 216 12.90 9.77 41.41
N LYS A 217 14.22 9.60 41.35
CA LYS A 217 15.05 9.34 42.54
C LYS A 217 15.63 10.66 43.00
N GLU A 218 15.06 11.16 44.10
CA GLU A 218 15.59 12.26 44.90
C GLU A 218 16.91 11.86 45.56
N GLU A 219 17.82 12.82 45.59
CA GLU A 219 19.14 12.77 46.23
C GLU A 219 19.01 12.64 47.76
N ALA A 220 19.72 11.68 48.35
CA ALA A 220 20.00 11.69 49.78
C ALA A 220 21.43 12.20 50.00
N GLY A 221 21.53 13.46 50.41
CA GLY A 221 22.76 14.06 50.91
C GLY A 221 23.19 13.40 52.21
N ASN A 222 24.42 12.90 52.25
CA ASN A 222 25.04 12.37 53.46
C ASN A 222 25.99 13.43 54.05
N SER A 223 25.50 14.23 54.99
CA SER A 223 26.32 15.02 55.91
C SER A 223 26.35 14.27 57.24
N ALA A 224 27.46 13.63 57.56
CA ALA A 224 27.72 13.06 58.87
C ALA A 224 28.55 14.05 59.68
N ILE A 225 27.91 14.70 60.65
CA ILE A 225 28.55 15.36 61.80
C ILE A 225 27.97 14.71 63.04
N GLU A 226 28.84 14.05 63.81
CA GLU A 226 28.90 13.97 65.28
C GLU A 226 29.47 12.62 65.71
N THR A 227 30.68 12.62 66.27
CA THR A 227 30.90 11.93 67.54
C THR A 227 31.96 12.68 68.33
N ARG A 228 31.54 13.06 69.53
CA ARG A 228 32.26 13.71 70.61
C ARG A 228 33.02 12.62 71.39
N CYS A 229 34.32 12.83 71.61
CA CYS A 229 35.09 12.36 72.76
C CYS A 229 36.34 13.24 72.86
#